data_AF-A0A966Q5U4-F1
#
_entry.id   AF-A0A966Q5U4-F1
#
_cell.length_a   1.000
_cell.length_b   1.000
_cell.length_c   1.000
_cell.angle_alpha   90.00
_cell.angle_beta   90.00
_cell.angle_gamma   90.00
#
_symmetry.space_group_name_H-M   'P 1'
#
loop_
_entity.id
_entity.type
_entity.pdbx_description
1 polymer ?
#
loop_
_entity_poly.entity_id
_entity_poly.type
_entity_poly.pdbx_seq_one_letter_code
_entity_poly.pdbx_strand_id
1 'polypeptide(L)' 'MLDLVAEHKPYRAELLAAFVKVLDSGRFVLGPEVEAFEQEIGKWIGVPHAIGVSNGSDALLLALQAVGVGP' A
#
# COMPACT_ATOMS: atom_id res chain seq x y z
N MET A 1 -12.47 19.60 -5.68
CA MET A 1 -12.61 18.41 -4.82
C MET A 1 -12.84 17.22 -5.73
N LEU A 2 -12.08 16.14 -5.57
CA LEU A 2 -12.22 14.91 -6.39
C LEU A 2 -13.52 14.18 -6.00
N ASP A 3 -14.28 13.68 -6.98
CA ASP A 3 -15.47 12.84 -6.75
C ASP A 3 -15.05 11.38 -6.68
N LEU A 4 -14.69 10.94 -5.47
CA LEU A 4 -14.24 9.57 -5.22
C LEU A 4 -15.36 8.55 -5.43
N VAL A 5 -16.63 8.95 -5.26
CA VAL A 5 -17.77 8.04 -5.46
C VAL A 5 -17.86 7.63 -6.92
N ALA A 6 -17.72 8.60 -7.83
CA ALA A 6 -17.69 8.31 -9.26
C ALA A 6 -16.48 7.44 -9.64
N GLU A 7 -15.32 7.68 -9.01
CA GLU A 7 -14.07 6.97 -9.28
C GLU A 7 -14.12 5.49 -8.86
N HIS A 8 -14.58 5.18 -7.65
CA HIS A 8 -14.55 3.80 -7.14
C HIS A 8 -15.81 2.99 -7.53
N LYS A 9 -16.88 3.62 -8.03
CA LYS A 9 -18.14 2.95 -8.38
C LYS A 9 -17.96 1.79 -9.38
N PRO A 10 -17.16 1.91 -10.45
CA PRO A 10 -16.93 0.79 -11.38
C PRO A 10 -16.27 -0.43 -10.71
N TYR A 11 -15.43 -0.19 -9.69
CA TYR A 11 -14.64 -1.22 -9.01
C TYR A 11 -15.30 -1.77 -7.74
N ARG A 12 -16.51 -1.31 -7.39
CA ARG A 12 -17.14 -1.59 -6.08
C ARG A 12 -17.22 -3.09 -5.76
N ALA A 13 -17.58 -3.92 -6.73
CA ALA A 13 -17.71 -5.36 -6.51
C ALA A 13 -16.36 -6.02 -6.18
N GLU A 14 -15.30 -5.61 -6.89
CA GLU A 14 -13.94 -6.11 -6.69
C GLU A 14 -13.37 -5.64 -5.35
N LEU A 15 -13.54 -4.36 -5.01
CA LEU A 15 -13.11 -3.80 -3.73
C LEU A 15 -13.77 -4.51 -2.54
N LEU A 16 -15.07 -4.81 -2.64
CA LEU A 16 -15.78 -5.57 -1.60
C LEU A 16 -15.27 -7.01 -1.50
N ALA A 17 -14.99 -7.67 -2.62
CA ALA A 17 -14.44 -9.02 -2.61
C ALA A 17 -13.04 -9.06 -1.97
N ALA A 18 -12.19 -8.09 -2.27
CA ALA A 18 -10.86 -7.96 -1.63
C ALA A 18 -10.99 -7.70 -0.12
N PHE A 19 -11.89 -6.80 0.28
CA PHE A 19 -12.15 -6.51 1.70
C PHE A 19 -12.62 -7.76 2.47
N VAL A 20 -13.58 -8.51 1.92
CA VAL A 20 -14.10 -9.74 2.56
C VAL A 20 -13.00 -10.79 2.73
N LYS A 21 -12.11 -10.96 1.74
CA LYS A 21 -10.97 -11.89 1.88
C LYS A 21 -10.07 -11.54 3.06
N VAL A 22 -9.74 -10.25 3.22
CA VAL A 22 -8.92 -9.79 4.36
C VAL A 22 -9.66 -10.00 5.68
N LEU A 23 -10.95 -9.64 5.73
CA LEU A 23 -11.80 -9.81 6.90
C LEU A 23 -11.87 -11.27 7.34
N ASP A 24 -12.15 -12.19 6.43
CA ASP A 24 -12.27 -13.63 6.70
C ASP A 24 -10.91 -14.26 7.09
N SER A 25 -9.79 -13.69 6.61
CA SER A 25 -8.46 -14.17 6.96
C SER A 25 -8.01 -13.79 8.37
N GLY A 26 -8.57 -12.71 8.94
CA GLY A 26 -8.16 -12.12 10.22
C GLY A 26 -6.75 -11.51 10.22
N ARG A 27 -6.04 -11.46 9.09
CA ARG A 27 -4.66 -10.94 8.95
C ARG A 27 -4.66 -9.46 8.57
N PHE A 28 -4.92 -8.60 9.54
CA PHE A 28 -5.05 -7.15 9.30
C PHE A 28 -3.73 -6.38 9.23
N VAL A 29 -2.64 -6.93 9.79
CA VAL A 29 -1.34 -6.27 9.88
C VAL A 29 -0.29 -7.17 9.24
N LEU A 30 0.50 -6.62 8.32
CA LEU A 30 1.55 -7.33 7.58
C LEU A 30 1.04 -8.64 6.95
N GLY A 31 -0.16 -8.58 6.37
CA GLY A 31 -0.80 -9.70 5.69
C GLY A 31 -0.29 -9.91 4.25
N PRO A 32 -0.73 -11.00 3.59
CA PRO A 32 -0.27 -11.37 2.25
C PRO A 32 -0.57 -10.30 1.19
N GLU A 33 -1.64 -9.52 1.36
CA GLU A 33 -1.99 -8.44 0.42
C GLU A 33 -0.98 -7.29 0.43
N VAL A 34 -0.32 -7.04 1.58
CA VAL A 34 0.75 -6.03 1.68
C VAL A 34 1.99 -6.50 0.93
N GLU A 35 2.41 -7.75 1.14
CA GLU A 35 3.56 -8.35 0.45
C GLU A 35 3.32 -8.42 -1.07
N ALA A 36 2.12 -8.81 -1.50
CA ALA A 36 1.76 -8.82 -2.91
C ALA A 36 1.84 -7.42 -3.53
N PHE A 37 1.27 -6.42 -2.86
CA PHE A 37 1.31 -5.04 -3.33
C PHE A 37 2.75 -4.49 -3.44
N GLU A 38 3.60 -4.73 -2.44
CA GLU A 38 5.02 -4.34 -2.46
C GLU A 38 5.77 -4.95 -3.66
N GLN A 39 5.51 -6.23 -3.96
CA GLN A 39 6.11 -6.88 -5.12
C GLN A 39 5.58 -6.31 -6.45
N GLU A 40 4.27 -6.08 -6.55
CA GLU A 40 3.63 -5.53 -7.75
C GLU A 40 4.10 -4.11 -8.05
N ILE A 41 4.12 -3.24 -7.04
CA ILE A 41 4.56 -1.85 -7.21
C ILE A 41 6.05 -1.76 -7.50
N GLY A 42 6.88 -2.61 -6.86
CA GLY A 42 8.31 -2.68 -7.17
C GLY A 42 8.57 -3.05 -8.62
N LYS A 43 7.84 -4.05 -9.14
CA LYS A 43 7.89 -4.45 -10.56
C LYS A 43 7.39 -3.34 -11.47
N TRP A 44 6.29 -2.68 -11.12
CA TRP A 44 5.68 -1.63 -11.93
C TRP A 44 6.58 -0.40 -12.06
N ILE A 45 7.21 0.04 -10.97
CA ILE A 45 8.14 1.18 -10.95
C ILE A 45 9.51 0.80 -11.54
N GLY A 46 9.89 -0.49 -11.47
CA GLY A 46 11.18 -0.98 -11.96
C GLY A 46 12.30 -0.89 -10.92
N VAL A 47 11.97 -1.03 -9.64
CA VAL A 47 12.94 -1.03 -8.52
C VAL A 47 13.05 -2.43 -7.89
N PRO A 48 14.22 -2.82 -7.35
CA PRO A 48 14.40 -4.14 -6.76
C PRO A 48 13.59 -4.35 -5.47
N HIS A 49 13.27 -3.27 -4.75
CA HIS A 49 12.56 -3.31 -3.48
C HIS A 49 11.55 -2.17 -3.37
N ALA A 50 10.36 -2.47 -2.84
CA ALA A 50 9.39 -1.49 -2.36
C ALA A 50 8.93 -1.91 -0.96
N ILE A 51 8.71 -0.94 -0.08
CA ILE A 51 8.33 -1.17 1.32
C ILE A 51 7.14 -0.28 1.63
N GLY A 52 6.02 -0.88 2.03
CA GLY A 52 4.82 -0.22 2.46
C GLY A 52 5.00 0.39 3.85
N VAL A 53 4.62 1.66 3.98
CA VAL A 53 4.66 2.41 5.24
C VAL A 53 3.33 3.12 5.45
N SER A 54 3.13 3.68 6.64
CA SER A 54 1.85 4.29 7.06
C SER A 54 1.42 5.47 6.19
N ASN A 55 2.36 6.33 5.77
CA ASN A 55 2.09 7.51 4.95
C ASN A 55 3.36 8.04 4.27
N GLY A 56 3.21 9.06 3.41
CA GLY A 56 4.32 9.65 2.66
C GLY A 56 5.36 10.40 3.50
N SER A 57 4.96 11.01 4.62
CA SER A 57 5.90 11.68 5.52
C SER A 57 6.79 10.67 6.23
N ASP A 58 6.23 9.54 6.68
CA ASP A 58 7.00 8.43 7.26
C ASP A 58 7.95 7.82 6.23
N ALA A 59 7.53 7.71 4.97
CA ALA A 59 8.38 7.25 3.88
C ALA A 59 9.63 8.12 3.71
N LEU A 60 9.45 9.45 3.71
CA LEU A 60 10.56 10.41 3.60
C LEU A 60 11.45 10.37 4.85
N LEU A 61 10.86 10.32 6.04
CA LEU A 61 11.62 10.25 7.29
C LEU A 61 12.50 9.01 7.34
N LEU A 62 11.94 7.84 7.04
CA LEU A 62 12.67 6.56 7.04
C LEU A 62 13.79 6.56 5.99
N ALA A 63 13.55 7.13 4.80
CA ALA A 63 14.57 7.24 3.76
C ALA A 63 15.75 8.11 4.21
N LEU A 64 15.48 9.26 4.83
CA LEU A 64 16.51 10.16 5.36
C LEU A 64 17.30 9.53 6.51
N GLN A 65 16.60 8.86 7.43
CA GLN A 65 17.23 8.13 8.53
C GLN A 65 18.13 7.00 8.03
N ALA A 66 17.70 6.25 7.01
CA ALA A 66 18.46 5.14 6.43
C ALA A 66 19.80 5.59 5.82
N VAL A 67 19.88 6.82 5.30
CA VAL A 67 21.12 7.40 4.75
C VAL A 67 21.89 8.27 5.77
N GLY A 68 21.47 8.28 7.04
CA GLY A 68 22.19 8.95 8.13
C GLY A 68 22.00 10.46 8.21
N VAL A 69 20.94 11.02 7.60
CA VAL A 69 20.62 12.45 7.75
C VAL A 69 20.08 12.70 9.16
N GLY A 70 20.69 13.67 9.84
CA GLY A 70 20.33 14.14 11.19
C GLY A 70 20.48 15.66 11.31
N PRO A 71 20.18 16.22 12.50
CA PRO A 71 20.28 17.65 12.78
C PRO A 71 21.67 18.25 12.49
#